data_AF-A0A2E4DPC4-F1
#
_entry.id   AF-A0A2E4DPC4-F1
#
_cell.length_a   1.000
_cell.length_b   1.000
_cell.length_c   1.000
_cell.angle_alpha   90.00
_cell.angle_beta   90.00
_cell.angle_gamma   90.00
#
_symmetry.space_group_name_H-M   'P 1'
#
loop_
_entity.id
_entity.type
_entity.pdbx_description
1 polymer ?
#
loop_
_entity_poly.entity_id
_entity_poly.type
_entity_poly.pdbx_seq_one_letter_code
_entity_poly.pdbx_strand_id
1 'polypeptide(L)'
;MRNSIVMFIICFLAVLICNVIEAKLLMFDDFKGGKINDNFWLKEGGVKEAWKTDKFQGDNRLEVHRIAGDGNTPEDFGFGTIKFKDFGIQLDFYLLEDPFPTKIEILFRASTDLFFYQLIVNPVNGAGKKNIARWYKREGEDRGTWTEYIEHRAELPIPVETKAWYTLSILGRGSNF
;
A
#
# COMPACT_ATOMS: atom_id res chain seq x y z
N MET A 1 -11.71 -4.89 56.52
CA MET A 1 -12.31 -5.58 55.35
C MET A 1 -12.71 -4.64 54.21
N ARG A 2 -13.32 -3.46 54.46
CA ARG A 2 -13.77 -2.54 53.38
C ARG A 2 -12.62 -2.00 52.50
N ASN A 3 -11.47 -1.68 53.08
CA ASN A 3 -10.32 -1.13 52.34
C ASN A 3 -9.63 -2.16 51.42
N SER A 4 -9.67 -3.45 51.80
CA SER A 4 -9.06 -4.54 51.01
C SER A 4 -9.86 -4.85 49.75
N ILE A 5 -11.20 -4.71 49.80
CA ILE A 5 -12.08 -4.91 48.65
C ILE A 5 -11.91 -3.77 47.63
N VAL A 6 -11.80 -2.52 48.09
CA VAL A 6 -11.56 -1.36 47.21
C VAL A 6 -10.22 -1.46 46.48
N MET A 7 -9.17 -1.92 47.18
CA MET A 7 -7.84 -2.11 46.57
C MET A 7 -7.85 -3.23 45.51
N PHE A 8 -8.57 -4.32 45.75
CA PHE A 8 -8.73 -5.40 44.77
C PHE A 8 -9.49 -4.96 43.51
N ILE A 9 -10.53 -4.14 43.67
CA ILE A 9 -11.32 -3.60 42.54
C ILE A 9 -10.46 -2.64 41.69
N ILE A 10 -9.65 -1.78 42.33
CA ILE A 10 -8.74 -0.86 41.61
C ILE A 10 -7.65 -1.65 40.87
N CYS A 11 -7.08 -2.69 41.48
CA CYS A 11 -6.10 -3.55 40.80
C CYS A 11 -6.72 -4.31 39.61
N PHE A 12 -7.95 -4.81 39.73
CA PHE A 12 -8.63 -5.47 38.62
C PHE A 12 -8.99 -4.49 37.49
N LEU A 13 -9.40 -3.26 37.81
CA LEU A 13 -9.65 -2.18 36.84
C LEU A 13 -8.38 -1.73 36.12
N ALA A 14 -7.23 -1.69 36.80
CA ALA A 14 -5.96 -1.33 36.18
C ALA A 14 -5.44 -2.39 35.18
N VAL A 15 -5.75 -3.67 35.41
CA VAL A 15 -5.33 -4.78 34.52
C VAL A 15 -6.21 -4.86 33.26
N LEU A 16 -7.44 -4.33 33.29
CA LEU A 16 -8.41 -4.41 32.19
C LEU A 16 -8.22 -3.38 31.06
N ILE A 17 -7.33 -2.39 31.19
CA ILE A 17 -7.30 -1.21 30.28
C ILE A 17 -6.07 -1.17 29.35
N CYS A 18 -5.04 -1.99 29.57
CA CYS A 18 -3.96 -2.11 28.60
C CYS A 18 -4.28 -3.16 27.53
N ASN A 19 -5.21 -2.85 26.62
CA ASN A 19 -5.17 -3.48 25.31
C ASN A 19 -3.89 -2.98 24.62
N VAL A 20 -2.79 -3.71 24.79
CA VAL A 20 -1.57 -3.44 24.03
C VAL A 20 -1.93 -3.75 22.58
N ILE A 21 -2.15 -2.71 21.78
CA ILE A 21 -2.27 -2.83 20.33
C ILE A 21 -0.85 -3.08 19.81
N GLU A 22 -0.42 -4.34 19.86
CA GLU A 22 0.86 -4.76 19.31
C GLU A 22 0.74 -4.91 17.79
N ALA A 23 1.04 -3.83 17.06
CA ALA A 23 1.34 -3.91 15.64
C ALA A 23 2.84 -4.21 15.49
N LYS A 24 3.18 -5.37 14.93
CA LYS A 24 4.58 -5.71 14.61
C LYS A 24 4.96 -5.13 13.26
N LEU A 25 6.06 -4.39 13.19
CA LEU A 25 6.66 -3.98 11.92
C LEU A 25 7.17 -5.23 11.18
N LEU A 26 6.55 -5.57 10.06
CA LEU A 26 6.91 -6.76 9.28
C LEU A 26 7.92 -6.45 8.16
N MET A 27 7.82 -5.25 7.59
CA MET A 27 8.61 -4.83 6.44
C MET A 27 8.81 -3.32 6.52
N PHE A 28 10.03 -2.87 6.26
CA PHE A 28 10.40 -1.46 6.18
C PHE A 28 11.55 -1.32 5.18
N ASP A 29 11.38 -0.39 4.25
CA ASP A 29 12.40 -0.05 3.26
C ASP A 29 12.29 1.45 2.97
N ASP A 30 13.30 2.22 3.37
CA ASP A 30 13.37 3.67 3.14
C ASP A 30 14.27 4.03 1.95
N PHE A 31 14.81 3.02 1.25
CA PHE A 31 15.66 3.16 0.08
C PHE A 31 16.92 4.02 0.26
N LYS A 32 17.26 4.45 1.49
CA LYS A 32 18.39 5.39 1.74
C LYS A 32 19.72 4.85 1.27
N GLY A 33 19.90 3.54 1.27
CA GLY A 33 21.09 2.86 0.76
C GLY A 33 21.23 2.86 -0.78
N GLY A 34 20.29 3.46 -1.53
CA GLY A 34 20.30 3.46 -3.00
C GLY A 34 20.09 2.07 -3.60
N LYS A 35 19.41 1.19 -2.84
CA LYS A 35 19.07 -0.16 -3.25
C LYS A 35 17.81 -0.62 -2.53
N ILE A 36 17.08 -1.51 -3.20
CA ILE A 36 15.92 -2.20 -2.64
C ILE A 36 16.40 -3.25 -1.63
N ASN A 37 15.64 -3.46 -0.56
CA ASN A 37 15.91 -4.52 0.40
C ASN A 37 15.46 -5.89 -0.13
N ASP A 38 16.41 -6.58 -0.73
CA ASP A 38 16.33 -7.94 -1.26
C ASP A 38 15.69 -9.01 -0.36
N ASN A 39 15.58 -8.78 0.96
CA ASN A 39 14.91 -9.70 1.88
C ASN A 39 13.38 -9.56 1.85
N PHE A 40 12.86 -8.43 1.38
CA PHE A 40 11.45 -8.10 1.45
C PHE A 40 10.76 -8.13 0.09
N TRP A 41 11.49 -7.85 -0.99
CA TRP A 41 10.94 -7.74 -2.33
C TRP A 41 11.33 -8.93 -3.19
N LEU A 42 10.46 -9.30 -4.12
CA LEU A 42 10.82 -10.27 -5.17
C LEU A 42 11.98 -9.75 -6.02
N LYS A 43 12.86 -10.64 -6.46
CA LYS A 43 14.02 -10.30 -7.32
C LYS A 43 13.79 -10.60 -8.81
N GLU A 44 12.54 -10.78 -9.18
CA GLU A 44 12.10 -11.18 -10.52
C GLU A 44 10.82 -10.44 -10.91
N GLY A 45 10.45 -10.52 -12.19
CA GLY A 45 9.31 -9.78 -12.74
C GLY A 45 9.49 -8.27 -12.62
N GLY A 46 8.42 -7.56 -12.28
CA GLY A 46 8.41 -6.09 -12.27
C GLY A 46 9.36 -5.43 -11.30
N VAL A 47 9.72 -6.08 -10.19
CA VAL A 47 10.75 -5.51 -9.30
C VAL A 47 12.11 -5.47 -9.98
N LYS A 48 12.45 -6.47 -10.79
CA LYS A 48 13.75 -6.50 -11.47
C LYS A 48 13.80 -5.57 -12.68
N GLU A 49 12.70 -5.47 -13.41
CA GLU A 49 12.66 -4.81 -14.72
C GLU A 49 12.18 -3.36 -14.66
N ALA A 50 11.22 -3.05 -13.79
CA ALA A 50 10.56 -1.75 -13.70
C ALA A 50 11.04 -0.89 -12.53
N TRP A 51 11.56 -1.48 -11.45
CA TRP A 51 11.84 -0.74 -10.21
C TRP A 51 13.29 -0.29 -10.15
N LYS A 52 13.49 0.99 -9.87
CA LYS A 52 14.82 1.60 -9.76
C LYS A 52 14.90 2.47 -8.54
N THR A 53 16.04 2.45 -7.86
CA THR A 53 16.33 3.42 -6.81
C THR A 53 17.15 4.55 -7.40
N ASP A 54 16.65 5.78 -7.31
CA ASP A 54 17.31 6.97 -7.86
C ASP A 54 17.24 8.15 -6.89
N LYS A 55 18.13 9.11 -7.09
CA LYS A 55 18.16 10.36 -6.33
C LYS A 55 17.07 11.31 -6.80
N PHE A 56 16.29 11.80 -5.84
CA PHE A 56 15.33 12.85 -6.06
C PHE A 56 15.33 13.83 -4.90
N GLN A 57 15.48 15.12 -5.20
CA GLN A 57 15.52 16.19 -4.19
C GLN A 57 16.56 16.00 -3.07
N GLY A 58 17.64 15.23 -3.34
CA GLY A 58 18.75 15.02 -2.40
C GLY A 58 18.78 13.66 -1.72
N ASP A 59 17.66 12.94 -1.73
CA ASP A 59 17.52 11.61 -1.10
C ASP A 59 17.27 10.52 -2.15
N ASN A 60 17.54 9.26 -1.78
CA ASN A 60 17.20 8.10 -2.60
C ASN A 60 15.71 7.76 -2.43
N ARG A 61 15.03 7.44 -3.53
CA ARG A 61 13.66 6.93 -3.54
C ARG A 61 13.53 5.74 -4.48
N LEU A 62 12.43 5.00 -4.35
CA LEU A 62 11.99 4.05 -5.35
C LEU A 62 11.22 4.76 -6.48
N GLU A 63 11.64 4.53 -7.71
CA GLU A 63 10.93 4.88 -8.94
C GLU A 63 10.39 3.61 -9.58
N VAL A 64 9.11 3.64 -9.95
CA VAL A 64 8.43 2.53 -10.63
C VAL A 64 8.17 2.96 -12.06
N HIS A 65 8.85 2.32 -13.00
CA HIS A 65 8.71 2.58 -14.42
C HIS A 65 7.75 1.57 -15.05
N ARG A 66 7.08 1.96 -16.14
CA ARG A 66 6.41 1.00 -17.00
C ARG A 66 7.42 0.41 -17.98
N ILE A 67 7.38 -0.90 -18.19
CA ILE A 67 8.28 -1.58 -19.13
C ILE A 67 7.71 -1.45 -20.55
N ALA A 68 6.45 -1.85 -20.74
CA ALA A 68 5.76 -1.81 -22.02
C ALA A 68 4.23 -1.78 -21.85
N GLY A 69 3.51 -1.55 -22.96
CA GLY A 69 2.06 -1.75 -23.01
C GLY A 69 1.24 -0.84 -22.09
N ASP A 70 0.12 -1.39 -21.60
CA ASP A 70 -0.88 -0.66 -20.81
C ASP A 70 -0.66 -0.76 -19.29
N GLY A 71 0.42 -1.41 -18.82
CA GLY A 71 0.73 -1.52 -17.39
C GLY A 71 -0.08 -2.60 -16.67
N ASN A 72 -0.38 -3.72 -17.34
CA ASN A 72 -1.28 -4.77 -16.85
C ASN A 72 -0.79 -6.18 -17.23
N THR A 73 0.52 -6.37 -17.33
CA THR A 73 1.14 -7.69 -17.48
C THR A 73 1.87 -8.10 -16.20
N PRO A 74 2.18 -9.40 -16.00
CA PRO A 74 2.84 -9.89 -14.79
C PRO A 74 4.15 -9.13 -14.47
N GLU A 75 4.90 -8.75 -15.50
CA GLU A 75 6.12 -7.96 -15.41
C GLU A 75 5.90 -6.49 -15.01
N ASP A 76 4.68 -5.95 -15.04
CA ASP A 76 4.40 -4.61 -14.52
C ASP A 76 4.17 -4.60 -13.00
N PHE A 77 4.02 -5.77 -12.37
CA PHE A 77 3.70 -5.88 -10.95
C PHE A 77 4.94 -6.20 -10.10
N GLY A 78 5.08 -5.47 -9.00
CA GLY A 78 6.06 -5.75 -7.95
C GLY A 78 5.38 -5.89 -6.60
N PHE A 79 5.75 -6.91 -5.82
CA PHE A 79 5.19 -7.16 -4.50
C PHE A 79 6.22 -7.73 -3.52
N GLY A 80 5.94 -7.50 -2.23
CA GLY A 80 6.73 -8.04 -1.14
C GLY A 80 6.41 -9.52 -0.87
N THR A 81 7.36 -10.23 -0.26
CA THR A 81 7.27 -11.68 0.02
C THR A 81 6.70 -12.00 1.40
N ILE A 82 6.40 -10.97 2.20
CA ILE A 82 5.91 -11.10 3.57
C ILE A 82 4.45 -11.54 3.58
N LYS A 83 4.17 -12.63 4.32
CA LYS A 83 2.82 -13.14 4.54
C LYS A 83 2.17 -12.44 5.72
N PHE A 84 0.95 -11.96 5.52
CA PHE A 84 0.11 -11.34 6.56
C PHE A 84 -1.37 -11.63 6.29
N LYS A 85 -2.20 -11.48 7.32
CA LYS A 85 -3.66 -11.59 7.22
C LYS A 85 -4.29 -10.22 7.41
N ASP A 86 -4.05 -9.64 8.58
CA ASP A 86 -4.39 -8.27 8.92
C ASP A 86 -3.14 -7.40 8.72
N PHE A 87 -3.33 -6.17 8.27
CA PHE A 87 -2.22 -5.33 7.85
C PHE A 87 -2.47 -3.85 8.10
N GLY A 88 -1.36 -3.13 8.28
CA GLY A 88 -1.27 -1.71 8.02
C GLY A 88 -0.17 -1.49 6.99
N ILE A 89 -0.51 -0.87 5.86
CA ILE A 89 0.45 -0.43 4.84
C ILE A 89 0.53 1.08 4.95
N GLN A 90 1.74 1.62 4.99
CA GLN A 90 1.99 3.05 4.90
C GLN A 90 3.11 3.28 3.90
N LEU A 91 2.92 4.25 3.00
CA LEU A 91 3.94 4.66 2.06
C LEU A 91 3.79 6.14 1.72
N ASP A 92 4.93 6.77 1.45
CA ASP A 92 5.00 8.10 0.90
C ASP A 92 5.16 7.98 -0.62
N PHE A 93 4.35 8.71 -1.37
CA PHE A 93 4.38 8.70 -2.83
C PHE A 93 4.44 10.10 -3.41
N TYR A 94 5.02 10.18 -4.60
CA TYR A 94 5.12 11.39 -5.41
C TYR A 94 4.73 11.06 -6.84
N LEU A 95 3.70 11.73 -7.35
CA LEU A 95 3.24 11.50 -8.72
C LEU A 95 3.98 12.42 -9.69
N LEU A 96 4.65 11.82 -10.67
CA LEU A 96 5.26 12.53 -11.77
C LEU A 96 4.20 12.97 -12.80
N GLU A 97 4.62 13.86 -13.68
CA GLU A 97 3.82 14.32 -14.81
C GLU A 97 4.73 14.28 -16.04
N ASP A 98 4.75 13.14 -16.73
CA ASP A 98 5.45 13.02 -18.02
C ASP A 98 4.99 11.79 -18.84
N PRO A 99 4.50 11.95 -20.09
CA PRO A 99 3.96 13.18 -20.67
C PRO A 99 2.58 13.55 -20.11
N PHE A 100 2.02 12.69 -19.23
CA PHE A 100 0.72 12.88 -18.60
C PHE A 100 0.82 12.63 -17.09
N PRO A 101 -0.10 13.20 -16.29
CA PRO A 101 -0.19 12.90 -14.85
C PRO A 101 -0.35 11.40 -14.58
N THR A 102 0.56 10.86 -13.77
CA THR A 102 0.53 9.43 -13.40
C THR A 102 -0.43 9.16 -12.24
N LYS A 103 -0.82 7.89 -12.09
CA LYS A 103 -1.61 7.39 -10.95
C LYS A 103 -0.69 6.54 -10.06
N ILE A 104 -1.07 6.36 -8.79
CA ILE A 104 -0.45 5.36 -7.91
C ILE A 104 -1.38 4.15 -7.81
N GLU A 105 -0.79 2.96 -7.86
CA GLU A 105 -1.47 1.68 -7.77
C GLU A 105 -0.80 0.83 -6.69
N ILE A 106 -1.56 0.48 -5.65
CA ILE A 106 -1.04 -0.24 -4.50
C ILE A 106 -1.69 -1.61 -4.44
N LEU A 107 -0.87 -2.63 -4.48
CA LEU A 107 -1.27 -4.02 -4.42
C LEU A 107 -1.19 -4.48 -2.97
N PHE A 108 -2.22 -5.19 -2.50
CA PHE A 108 -2.22 -5.78 -1.17
C PHE A 108 -2.86 -7.16 -1.17
N ARG A 109 -2.38 -8.02 -0.26
CA ARG A 109 -2.60 -9.47 -0.29
C ARG A 109 -2.24 -10.08 -1.65
N ALA A 110 -1.14 -9.59 -2.21
CA ALA A 110 -0.67 -10.03 -3.50
C ALA A 110 0.03 -11.39 -3.44
N SER A 111 -0.16 -12.18 -4.49
CA SER A 111 0.53 -13.44 -4.73
C SER A 111 1.14 -13.48 -6.12
N THR A 112 2.04 -14.45 -6.32
CA THR A 112 2.64 -14.77 -7.62
C THR A 112 1.64 -15.25 -8.66
N ASP A 113 0.47 -15.72 -8.24
CA ASP A 113 -0.61 -16.18 -9.13
C ASP A 113 -1.50 -15.01 -9.60
N LEU A 114 -1.03 -13.77 -9.46
CA LEU A 114 -1.76 -12.54 -9.77
C LEU A 114 -3.11 -12.45 -9.06
N PHE A 115 -3.18 -13.00 -7.86
CA PHE A 115 -4.29 -12.74 -6.96
C PHE A 115 -3.92 -11.56 -6.07
N PHE A 116 -4.63 -10.45 -6.22
CA PHE A 116 -4.43 -9.29 -5.36
C PHE A 116 -5.65 -8.38 -5.33
N TYR A 117 -5.74 -7.61 -4.25
CA TYR A 117 -6.53 -6.39 -4.25
C TYR A 117 -5.64 -5.23 -4.67
N GLN A 118 -6.23 -4.29 -5.38
CA GLN A 118 -5.53 -3.13 -5.92
C GLN A 118 -6.29 -1.85 -5.57
N LEU A 119 -5.61 -0.93 -4.91
CA LEU A 119 -6.07 0.44 -4.72
C LEU A 119 -5.46 1.32 -5.79
N ILE A 120 -6.29 2.04 -6.54
CA ILE A 120 -5.87 3.01 -7.54
C ILE A 120 -6.27 4.40 -7.09
N VAL A 121 -5.30 5.32 -7.04
CA VAL A 121 -5.51 6.73 -6.76
C VAL A 121 -5.10 7.56 -7.98
N ASN A 122 -6.06 8.29 -8.52
CA ASN A 122 -5.84 9.21 -9.64
C ASN A 122 -5.72 10.64 -9.11
N PRO A 123 -4.72 11.43 -9.55
CA PRO A 123 -4.63 12.83 -9.15
C PRO A 123 -5.74 13.68 -9.79
N VAL A 124 -5.95 14.89 -9.28
CA VAL A 124 -6.97 15.85 -9.77
C VAL A 124 -6.77 16.23 -11.24
N ASN A 125 -5.51 16.26 -11.70
CA ASN A 125 -5.14 16.51 -13.09
C ASN A 125 -5.03 15.23 -13.92
N GLY A 126 -5.26 14.06 -13.32
CA GLY A 126 -5.19 12.75 -13.97
C GLY A 126 -6.33 12.48 -14.96
N ALA A 127 -6.12 11.47 -15.80
CA ALA A 127 -7.16 10.95 -16.69
C ALA A 127 -8.21 10.13 -15.92
N GLY A 128 -9.44 10.06 -16.44
CA GLY A 128 -10.51 9.23 -15.87
C GLY A 128 -11.20 9.84 -14.65
N LYS A 129 -11.53 9.01 -13.65
CA LYS A 129 -12.15 9.47 -12.40
C LYS A 129 -11.08 10.09 -11.50
N LYS A 130 -11.20 11.39 -11.25
CA LYS A 130 -10.20 12.21 -10.56
C LYS A 130 -10.40 12.21 -9.05
N ASN A 131 -9.31 12.31 -8.30
CA ASN A 131 -9.29 12.47 -6.85
C ASN A 131 -10.12 11.45 -6.07
N ILE A 132 -10.09 10.20 -6.52
CA ILE A 132 -10.88 9.11 -5.98
C ILE A 132 -10.00 7.87 -5.81
N ALA A 133 -10.22 7.18 -4.70
CA ALA A 133 -9.72 5.83 -4.43
C ALA A 133 -10.66 4.80 -5.06
N ARG A 134 -10.11 3.91 -5.88
CA ARG A 134 -10.85 2.82 -6.53
C ARG A 134 -10.22 1.48 -6.20
N TRP A 135 -11.06 0.52 -5.84
CA TRP A 135 -10.62 -0.81 -5.40
C TRP A 135 -10.93 -1.83 -6.47
N TYR A 136 -9.97 -2.70 -6.76
CA TYR A 136 -10.11 -3.78 -7.72
C TYR A 136 -9.71 -5.11 -7.08
N LYS A 137 -10.36 -6.17 -7.54
CA LYS A 137 -9.91 -7.55 -7.37
C LYS A 137 -9.29 -8.02 -8.68
N ARG A 138 -8.08 -8.56 -8.62
CA ARG A 138 -7.43 -9.24 -9.75
C ARG A 138 -7.30 -10.72 -9.40
N GLU A 139 -7.69 -11.58 -10.34
CA GLU A 139 -7.65 -13.04 -10.16
C GLU A 139 -7.03 -13.69 -11.40
N GLY A 140 -5.71 -13.88 -11.38
CA GLY A 140 -4.98 -14.47 -12.49
C GLY A 140 -4.78 -13.52 -13.67
N GLU A 141 -4.22 -14.06 -14.75
CA GLU A 141 -3.88 -13.31 -15.97
C GLU A 141 -5.09 -12.93 -16.83
N ASP A 142 -6.20 -13.66 -16.71
CA ASP A 142 -7.40 -13.40 -17.50
C ASP A 142 -8.06 -12.09 -17.05
N ARG A 143 -7.98 -11.07 -17.91
CA ARG A 143 -8.59 -9.76 -17.67
C ARG A 143 -10.12 -9.83 -17.48
N GLY A 144 -10.77 -10.88 -17.97
CA GLY A 144 -12.20 -11.10 -17.78
C GLY A 144 -12.62 -11.34 -16.33
N THR A 145 -11.70 -11.76 -15.46
CA THR A 145 -11.96 -11.99 -14.03
C THR A 145 -11.79 -10.72 -13.19
N TRP A 146 -11.20 -9.67 -13.80
CA TRP A 146 -10.81 -8.48 -13.07
C TRP A 146 -12.01 -7.58 -12.80
N THR A 147 -12.31 -7.35 -11.53
CA THR A 147 -13.55 -6.68 -11.11
C THR A 147 -13.23 -5.45 -10.27
N GLU A 148 -13.92 -4.34 -10.54
CA GLU A 148 -13.91 -3.17 -9.65
C GLU A 148 -14.97 -3.33 -8.56
N TYR A 149 -14.58 -3.08 -7.31
CA TYR A 149 -15.49 -2.91 -6.18
C TYR A 149 -16.05 -1.50 -6.17
N ILE A 150 -17.06 -1.26 -7.02
CA ILE A 150 -17.65 0.06 -7.25
C ILE A 150 -18.20 0.67 -5.96
N GLU A 151 -18.76 -0.16 -5.10
CA GLU A 151 -19.33 0.19 -3.80
C GLU A 151 -18.28 0.63 -2.77
N HIS A 152 -17.01 0.28 -2.98
CA HIS A 152 -15.90 0.68 -2.10
C HIS A 152 -15.20 1.97 -2.57
N ARG A 153 -15.67 2.60 -3.65
CA ARG A 153 -15.12 3.87 -4.12
C ARG A 153 -15.21 4.93 -3.03
N ALA A 154 -14.13 5.67 -2.84
CA ALA A 154 -14.06 6.73 -1.84
C ALA A 154 -13.43 7.99 -2.43
N GLU A 155 -14.06 9.14 -2.22
CA GLU A 155 -13.43 10.43 -2.48
C GLU A 155 -12.26 10.62 -1.51
N LEU A 156 -11.16 11.17 -2.01
CA LEU A 156 -10.01 11.45 -1.16
C LEU A 156 -10.33 12.68 -0.29
N PRO A 157 -9.97 12.65 1.00
CA PRO A 157 -10.26 13.76 1.93
C PRO A 157 -9.49 15.03 1.58
N ILE A 158 -8.45 14.92 0.75
CA ILE A 158 -7.66 16.03 0.23
C ILE A 158 -7.43 15.84 -1.29
N PRO A 159 -7.23 16.93 -2.03
CA PRO A 159 -6.75 16.87 -3.41
C PRO A 159 -5.37 16.22 -3.50
N VAL A 160 -5.26 15.15 -4.29
CA VAL A 160 -3.98 14.57 -4.72
C VAL A 160 -3.56 15.17 -6.05
N GLU A 161 -2.41 15.81 -6.09
CA GLU A 161 -1.85 16.52 -7.25
C GLU A 161 -0.58 15.83 -7.73
N THR A 162 -0.17 16.08 -8.97
CA THR A 162 1.19 15.75 -9.40
C THR A 162 2.18 16.72 -8.76
N LYS A 163 3.45 16.30 -8.72
CA LYS A 163 4.57 17.10 -8.23
C LYS A 163 4.50 17.49 -6.74
N ALA A 164 3.77 16.70 -5.96
CA ALA A 164 3.67 16.85 -4.51
C ALA A 164 3.81 15.49 -3.81
N TRP A 165 4.30 15.54 -2.57
CA TRP A 165 4.42 14.36 -1.70
C TRP A 165 3.16 14.14 -0.90
N TYR A 166 2.75 12.89 -0.79
CA TYR A 166 1.60 12.45 0.00
C TYR A 166 1.95 11.18 0.76
N THR A 167 1.39 11.03 1.95
CA THR A 167 1.40 9.76 2.68
C THR A 167 0.05 9.09 2.53
N LEU A 168 0.06 7.81 2.16
CA LEU A 168 -1.12 6.97 2.18
C LEU A 168 -0.97 5.86 3.21
N SER A 169 -2.02 5.64 3.99
CA SER A 169 -2.13 4.51 4.91
C SER A 169 -3.39 3.69 4.61
N ILE A 170 -3.23 2.38 4.56
CA ILE A 170 -4.32 1.40 4.35
C ILE A 170 -4.30 0.43 5.51
N LEU A 171 -5.46 0.19 6.12
CA LEU A 171 -5.64 -0.78 7.20
C LEU A 171 -6.59 -1.88 6.72
N GLY A 172 -6.21 -3.14 6.89
CA GLY A 172 -7.07 -4.28 6.58
C GLY A 172 -7.17 -5.25 7.72
N ARG A 173 -8.40 -5.70 8.03
CA ARG A 173 -8.70 -6.74 9.02
C ARG A 173 -9.69 -7.75 8.42
N GLY A 174 -9.28 -9.00 8.26
CA GLY A 174 -10.13 -10.04 7.67
C GLY A 174 -10.62 -9.62 6.28
N SER A 175 -11.91 -9.70 5.99
CA SER A 175 -12.47 -9.23 4.70
C SER A 175 -12.63 -7.71 4.60
N ASN A 176 -12.40 -6.95 5.68
CA ASN A 176 -12.67 -5.52 5.72
C ASN A 176 -11.37 -4.73 5.52
N PHE A 177 -11.36 -3.81 4.57
CA PHE A 177 -10.26 -2.92 4.24
C PHE A 177 -10.79 -1.68 3.52
#